data_AF-A0A254RM93-F1
#
_entry.id   AF-A0A254RM93-F1
#
_cell.length_a   1.000
_cell.length_b   1.000
_cell.length_c   1.000
_cell.angle_alpha   90.00
_cell.angle_beta   90.00
_cell.angle_gamma   90.00
#
_symmetry.space_group_name_H-M   'P 1'
#
loop_
_entity.id
_entity.type
_entity.pdbx_description
1 polymer ?
#
loop_
_entity_poly.entity_id
_entity_poly.type
_entity_poly.pdbx_seq_one_letter_code
_entity_poly.pdbx_strand_id
1 'polypeptide(L)'
;MGLLRETEMQESLKDSPHHTHMKNDRAIDVEVHFRTSSGNYNPFATRQLLKYLDWEILNSVEVPEGFCAHSMKFALAMQLSHIYRHFIGGGVGLRQIVDYYVLLRHSSESERRELMANLNRFGLRKIAGALMWLLRESFGLDESLMLCKPDEFRGRWLLREILQGGNFGRHVGGGRLKWLYWWLGKRKKSLSYWRFDLAETFWAEVDYWKVFVENTSTRIRLRKISLRDVKF
;
A
#
# COMPACT_ATOMS: atom_id res chain seq x y z
N MET A 1 22.17 -6.76 0.51
CA MET A 1 22.61 -6.36 1.87
C MET A 1 24.10 -5.98 1.98
N GLY A 2 24.98 -6.31 1.01
CA GLY A 2 26.40 -5.92 1.04
C GLY A 2 26.67 -4.48 0.62
N LEU A 3 26.09 -4.03 -0.50
CA LEU A 3 26.40 -2.75 -1.16
C LEU A 3 25.87 -1.48 -0.47
N LEU A 4 24.89 -1.58 0.43
CA LEU A 4 24.32 -0.42 1.15
C LEU A 4 25.07 -0.08 2.45
N ARG A 5 26.13 -0.81 2.78
CA ARG A 5 26.93 -0.59 3.99
C ARG A 5 28.11 0.37 3.80
N GLU A 6 28.47 0.69 2.56
CA GLU A 6 29.66 1.50 2.25
C GLU A 6 29.38 3.01 2.09
N THR A 7 28.10 3.41 2.04
CA THR A 7 27.70 4.82 1.98
C THR A 7 27.08 5.21 3.32
N GLU A 8 27.67 6.21 3.98
CA GLU A 8 27.22 6.82 5.26
C GLU A 8 25.86 7.55 5.15
N MET A 9 24.86 6.94 4.50
CA MET A 9 23.51 7.47 4.28
C MET A 9 22.47 6.89 5.24
N GLN A 10 22.87 6.34 6.39
CA GLN A 10 21.93 5.79 7.38
C GLN A 10 21.54 6.80 8.46
N GLU A 11 20.76 7.82 8.09
CA GLU A 11 19.91 8.51 9.07
C GLU A 11 18.49 7.92 9.06
N SER A 12 18.23 7.08 10.07
CA SER A 12 16.93 6.49 10.43
C SER A 12 16.40 5.37 9.51
N LEU A 13 16.95 4.17 9.68
CA LEU A 13 16.29 2.94 9.23
C LEU A 13 14.97 2.76 10.01
N LYS A 14 13.86 3.24 9.43
CA LYS A 14 12.57 2.59 9.65
C LYS A 14 12.58 1.36 8.76
N ASP A 15 13.03 0.23 9.28
CA ASP A 15 13.12 -1.02 8.50
C ASP A 15 11.71 -1.54 8.19
N SER A 16 11.17 -1.07 7.07
CA SER A 16 10.09 -1.75 6.38
C SER A 16 10.69 -2.96 5.67
N PRO A 17 10.04 -4.15 5.71
CA PRO A 17 10.59 -5.37 5.11
C PRO A 17 10.72 -5.33 3.58
N HIS A 18 10.32 -4.23 2.94
CA HIS A 18 10.35 -4.06 1.49
C HIS A 18 10.90 -2.70 1.01
N HIS A 19 11.09 -1.71 1.90
CA HIS A 19 11.65 -0.41 1.52
C HIS A 19 12.46 0.24 2.64
N THR A 20 13.28 1.22 2.28
CA THR A 20 13.89 2.18 3.21
C THR A 20 13.62 3.59 2.74
N HIS A 21 13.59 4.54 3.68
CA HIS A 21 13.52 5.97 3.36
C HIS A 21 14.93 6.55 3.31
N MET A 22 15.23 7.28 2.26
CA MET A 22 16.50 7.98 2.08
C MET A 22 16.20 9.44 1.74
N LYS A 23 16.87 10.37 2.41
CA LYS A 23 16.83 11.77 2.01
C LYS A 23 17.96 12.04 1.04
N ASN A 24 17.66 12.72 -0.06
CA ASN A 24 18.71 13.25 -0.93
C ASN A 24 19.25 14.59 -0.39
N ASP A 25 20.30 15.11 -1.02
CA ASP A 25 20.95 16.39 -0.66
C ASP A 25 20.01 17.61 -0.69
N ARG A 26 18.85 17.47 -1.35
CA ARG A 26 17.80 18.50 -1.44
C ARG A 26 16.69 18.30 -0.39
N ALA A 27 16.91 17.43 0.60
CA ALA A 27 15.95 17.06 1.62
C ALA A 27 14.63 16.45 1.10
N ILE A 28 14.65 15.89 -0.12
CA ILE A 28 13.52 15.15 -0.68
C ILE A 28 13.59 13.72 -0.14
N ASP A 29 12.50 13.27 0.47
CA ASP A 29 12.32 11.92 0.97
C ASP A 29 12.04 10.96 -0.20
N VAL A 30 12.93 9.99 -0.39
CA VAL A 30 12.88 8.97 -1.43
C VAL A 30 12.69 7.61 -0.77
N GLU A 31 11.62 6.91 -1.15
CA GLU A 31 11.34 5.56 -0.68
C GLU A 31 11.99 4.55 -1.63
N VAL A 32 13.06 3.91 -1.19
CA VAL A 32 13.84 2.94 -1.98
C VAL A 32 13.35 1.53 -1.68
N HIS A 33 12.84 0.83 -2.69
CA HIS A 33 12.27 -0.51 -2.56
C HIS A 33 13.32 -1.61 -2.83
N PHE A 34 13.45 -2.56 -1.91
CA PHE A 34 14.27 -3.78 -2.09
C PHE A 34 13.46 -4.95 -2.64
N ARG A 35 12.13 -4.85 -2.59
CA ARG A 35 11.16 -5.77 -3.19
C ARG A 35 10.20 -4.96 -4.03
N THR A 36 9.68 -5.57 -5.09
CA THR A 36 8.81 -4.90 -6.07
C THR A 36 7.53 -4.34 -5.46
N SER A 37 6.99 -5.02 -4.45
CA SER A 37 5.90 -4.52 -3.62
C SER A 37 5.93 -5.20 -2.25
N SER A 38 5.29 -4.58 -1.25
CA SER A 38 4.88 -5.25 -0.02
C SER A 38 3.87 -6.38 -0.25
N GLY A 39 3.20 -6.35 -1.41
CA GLY A 39 2.11 -7.25 -1.76
C GLY A 39 0.81 -6.92 -1.02
N ASN A 40 -0.19 -7.74 -1.28
CA ASN A 40 -1.44 -7.78 -0.54
C ASN A 40 -1.28 -8.71 0.68
N TYR A 41 -2.22 -8.68 1.62
CA TYR A 41 -2.27 -9.61 2.74
C TYR A 41 -2.57 -11.05 2.31
N ASN A 42 -3.41 -11.25 1.28
CA ASN A 42 -3.69 -12.58 0.77
C ASN A 42 -2.44 -13.19 0.07
N PRO A 43 -1.83 -14.27 0.63
CA PRO A 43 -0.56 -14.79 0.13
C PRO A 43 -0.66 -15.37 -1.28
N PHE A 44 -1.82 -15.90 -1.68
CA PHE A 44 -2.01 -16.49 -3.00
C PHE A 44 -2.07 -15.42 -4.08
N ALA A 45 -2.84 -14.36 -3.85
CA ALA A 45 -2.94 -13.22 -4.73
C ALA A 45 -1.59 -12.48 -4.82
N THR A 46 -0.92 -12.30 -3.68
CA THR A 46 0.41 -11.67 -3.59
C THR A 46 1.47 -12.44 -4.35
N ARG A 47 1.49 -13.78 -4.26
CA ARG A 47 2.45 -14.58 -5.04
C ARG A 47 2.31 -14.34 -6.54
N GLN A 48 1.08 -14.22 -7.02
CA GLN A 48 0.81 -14.00 -8.45
C GLN A 48 1.16 -12.56 -8.88
N LEU A 49 0.86 -11.58 -8.03
CA LEU A 49 1.24 -10.18 -8.24
C LEU A 49 2.75 -10.02 -8.28
N LEU A 50 3.48 -10.52 -7.28
CA LEU A 50 4.93 -10.39 -7.21
C LEU A 50 5.60 -11.09 -8.39
N LYS A 51 5.14 -12.29 -8.79
CA LYS A 51 5.64 -12.95 -10.00
C LYS A 51 5.48 -12.09 -11.26
N TYR A 52 4.37 -11.35 -11.38
CA TYR A 52 4.16 -10.43 -12.49
C TYR A 52 5.08 -9.22 -12.42
N LEU A 53 5.18 -8.58 -11.24
CA LEU A 53 6.02 -7.41 -11.03
C LEU A 53 7.51 -7.73 -11.23
N ASP A 54 7.99 -8.86 -10.71
CA ASP A 54 9.37 -9.30 -10.84
C ASP A 54 9.72 -9.58 -12.32
N TRP A 55 8.77 -10.10 -13.10
CA TRP A 55 8.96 -10.29 -14.53
C TRP A 55 9.03 -8.96 -15.29
N GLU A 56 8.18 -7.99 -14.93
CA GLU A 56 8.19 -6.65 -15.53
C GLU A 56 9.47 -5.87 -15.25
N ILE A 57 10.11 -6.06 -14.09
CA ILE A 57 11.41 -5.45 -13.81
C ILE A 57 12.48 -5.90 -14.81
N LEU A 58 12.43 -7.14 -15.29
CA LEU A 58 13.37 -7.63 -16.29
C LEU A 58 13.21 -6.94 -17.66
N ASN A 59 12.05 -6.31 -17.90
CA ASN A 59 11.74 -5.56 -19.12
C ASN A 59 11.92 -4.03 -18.94
N SER A 60 12.65 -3.60 -17.91
CA SER A 60 12.89 -2.17 -17.68
C SER A 60 13.80 -1.58 -18.75
N VAL A 61 13.58 -0.32 -19.09
CA VAL A 61 14.35 0.40 -20.10
C VAL A 61 15.23 1.44 -19.43
N GLU A 62 16.50 1.48 -19.80
CA GLU A 62 17.41 2.53 -19.34
C GLU A 62 17.03 3.87 -19.97
N VAL A 63 16.82 4.88 -19.13
CA VAL A 63 16.53 6.25 -19.57
C VAL A 63 17.81 7.09 -19.60
N PRO A 64 17.88 8.19 -20.38
CA PRO A 64 19.08 9.03 -20.50
C PRO A 64 19.65 9.54 -19.17
N GLU A 65 18.82 9.63 -18.14
CA GLU A 65 19.17 10.03 -16.78
C GLU A 65 19.96 8.97 -15.99
N GLY A 66 20.21 7.78 -16.57
CA GLY A 66 21.08 6.74 -15.99
C GLY A 66 20.39 5.84 -14.97
N PHE A 67 19.06 5.70 -15.05
CA PHE A 67 18.30 4.71 -14.28
C PHE A 67 17.36 3.91 -15.18
N CYS A 68 16.87 2.77 -14.68
CA CYS A 68 15.91 1.95 -15.40
C CYS A 68 14.47 2.36 -15.06
N ALA A 69 13.70 2.77 -16.05
CA ALA A 69 12.27 3.00 -15.92
C ALA A 69 11.49 1.71 -16.19
N HIS A 70 10.49 1.45 -15.33
CA HIS A 70 9.56 0.34 -15.51
C HIS A 70 8.40 0.75 -16.44
N SER A 71 7.68 -0.25 -16.95
CA SER A 71 6.47 -0.04 -17.77
C SER A 71 5.34 0.63 -16.98
N MET A 72 4.38 1.24 -17.68
CA MET A 72 3.24 1.88 -16.98
C MET A 72 2.32 0.83 -16.35
N LYS A 73 2.20 -0.36 -16.97
CA LYS A 73 1.46 -1.49 -16.39
C LYS A 73 2.09 -2.02 -15.10
N PHE A 74 3.42 -2.03 -14.98
CA PHE A 74 4.10 -2.28 -13.71
C PHE A 74 3.71 -1.25 -12.66
N ALA A 75 3.83 0.04 -13.00
CA ALA A 75 3.54 1.14 -12.09
C ALA A 75 2.07 1.12 -11.62
N LEU A 76 1.13 0.88 -12.54
CA LEU A 76 -0.30 0.73 -12.24
C LEU A 76 -0.58 -0.47 -11.33
N ALA A 77 0.06 -1.62 -11.54
CA ALA A 77 -0.14 -2.81 -10.71
C ALA A 77 0.44 -2.61 -9.30
N MET A 78 1.67 -2.11 -9.22
CA MET A 78 2.39 -1.87 -7.98
C MET A 78 1.67 -0.83 -7.13
N GLN A 79 1.36 0.34 -7.70
CA GLN A 79 0.71 1.43 -6.97
C GLN A 79 -0.70 1.05 -6.51
N LEU A 80 -1.44 0.26 -7.30
CA LEU A 80 -2.77 -0.23 -6.90
C LEU A 80 -2.69 -1.16 -5.69
N SER A 81 -1.73 -2.09 -5.69
CA SER A 81 -1.46 -2.95 -4.53
C SER A 81 -1.01 -2.14 -3.32
N HIS A 82 -0.18 -1.12 -3.52
CA HIS A 82 0.28 -0.24 -2.46
C HIS A 82 -0.89 0.52 -1.81
N ILE A 83 -1.77 1.14 -2.61
CA ILE A 83 -3.01 1.76 -2.12
C ILE A 83 -3.84 0.74 -1.34
N TYR A 84 -3.95 -0.48 -1.85
CA TYR A 84 -4.76 -1.51 -1.19
C TYR A 84 -4.21 -1.89 0.18
N ARG A 85 -2.89 -2.09 0.26
CA ARG A 85 -2.17 -2.41 1.50
C ARG A 85 -2.37 -1.32 2.55
N HIS A 86 -2.28 -0.06 2.16
CA HIS A 86 -2.52 1.10 3.02
C HIS A 86 -3.98 1.21 3.46
N PHE A 87 -4.91 0.95 2.55
CA PHE A 87 -6.35 0.94 2.85
C PHE A 87 -6.70 -0.08 3.93
N ILE A 88 -6.25 -1.33 3.80
CA ILE A 88 -6.50 -2.36 4.80
C ILE A 88 -5.65 -2.13 6.06
N GLY A 89 -4.44 -1.59 5.92
CA GLY A 89 -3.52 -1.26 7.00
C GLY A 89 -3.93 -0.05 7.87
N GLY A 90 -4.96 0.69 7.47
CA GLY A 90 -5.61 1.68 8.31
C GLY A 90 -5.44 3.16 7.90
N GLY A 91 -4.99 3.45 6.68
CA GLY A 91 -5.09 4.80 6.11
C GLY A 91 -4.49 4.94 4.71
N VAL A 92 -5.24 5.58 3.81
CA VAL A 92 -4.78 6.00 2.46
C VAL A 92 -4.69 7.51 2.42
N GLY A 93 -3.58 8.03 1.94
CA GLY A 93 -3.37 9.46 1.72
C GLY A 93 -3.88 9.90 0.35
N LEU A 94 -4.34 11.15 0.25
CA LEU A 94 -4.76 11.75 -1.02
C LEU A 94 -3.64 11.68 -2.09
N ARG A 95 -2.37 11.83 -1.68
CA ARG A 95 -1.21 11.70 -2.58
C ARG A 95 -1.24 10.39 -3.37
N GLN A 96 -1.50 9.27 -2.71
CA GLN A 96 -1.51 7.95 -3.36
C GLN A 96 -2.61 7.85 -4.44
N ILE A 97 -3.74 8.54 -4.23
CA ILE A 97 -4.85 8.63 -5.20
C ILE A 97 -4.47 9.50 -6.39
N VAL A 98 -3.84 10.65 -6.14
CA VAL A 98 -3.35 11.56 -7.18
C VAL A 98 -2.27 10.88 -8.03
N ASP A 99 -1.31 10.20 -7.38
CA ASP A 99 -0.26 9.43 -8.07
C ASP A 99 -0.90 8.42 -9.03
N TYR A 100 -1.94 7.70 -8.57
CA TYR A 100 -2.64 6.74 -9.42
C TYR A 100 -3.39 7.38 -10.59
N TYR A 101 -4.04 8.53 -10.37
CA TYR A 101 -4.70 9.30 -11.42
C TYR A 101 -3.72 9.69 -12.53
N VAL A 102 -2.52 10.16 -12.15
CA VAL A 102 -1.45 10.48 -13.11
C VAL A 102 -1.03 9.25 -13.89
N LEU A 103 -0.81 8.10 -13.24
CA LEU A 103 -0.45 6.85 -13.93
C LEU A 103 -1.51 6.44 -14.98
N LEU A 104 -2.80 6.56 -14.65
CA LEU A 104 -3.87 6.25 -15.61
C LEU A 104 -3.81 7.16 -16.84
N ARG A 105 -3.59 8.47 -16.64
CA ARG A 105 -3.49 9.47 -17.73
C ARG A 105 -2.31 9.23 -18.65
N HIS A 106 -1.22 8.68 -18.14
CA HIS A 106 0.01 8.40 -18.92
C HIS A 106 0.10 6.96 -19.43
N SER A 107 -0.84 6.09 -19.08
CA SER A 107 -0.90 4.72 -19.59
C SER A 107 -1.48 4.63 -21.00
N SER A 108 -0.97 3.67 -21.77
CA SER A 108 -1.59 3.26 -23.03
C SER A 108 -2.79 2.35 -22.80
N GLU A 109 -3.67 2.24 -23.80
CA GLU A 109 -4.83 1.34 -23.71
C GLU A 109 -4.42 -0.14 -23.62
N SER A 110 -3.35 -0.55 -24.30
CA SER A 110 -2.84 -1.93 -24.25
C SER A 110 -2.34 -2.30 -22.86
N GLU A 111 -1.58 -1.42 -22.22
CA GLU A 111 -1.10 -1.60 -20.84
C GLU A 111 -2.25 -1.70 -19.84
N ARG A 112 -3.27 -0.83 -19.99
CA ARG A 112 -4.49 -0.94 -19.20
C ARG A 112 -5.13 -2.30 -19.41
N ARG A 113 -5.45 -2.68 -20.65
CA ARG A 113 -6.11 -3.96 -20.97
C ARG A 113 -5.37 -5.18 -20.41
N GLU A 114 -4.04 -5.20 -20.45
CA GLU A 114 -3.24 -6.28 -19.87
C GLU A 114 -3.42 -6.37 -18.33
N LEU A 115 -3.36 -5.23 -17.65
CA LEU A 115 -3.59 -5.20 -16.20
C LEU A 115 -5.03 -5.60 -15.86
N MET A 116 -6.02 -5.12 -16.65
CA MET A 116 -7.44 -5.47 -16.48
C MET A 116 -7.66 -6.98 -16.47
N ALA A 117 -7.02 -7.70 -17.40
CA ALA A 117 -7.11 -9.15 -17.51
C ALA A 117 -6.57 -9.88 -16.27
N ASN A 118 -5.64 -9.26 -15.54
CA ASN A 118 -4.98 -9.86 -14.38
C ASN A 118 -5.50 -9.38 -13.01
N LEU A 119 -6.38 -8.38 -12.95
CA LEU A 119 -6.87 -7.80 -11.69
C LEU A 119 -7.42 -8.83 -10.70
N ASN A 120 -8.17 -9.82 -11.17
CA ASN A 120 -8.71 -10.88 -10.31
C ASN A 120 -7.61 -11.79 -9.77
N ARG A 121 -6.65 -12.17 -10.63
CA ARG A 121 -5.52 -13.02 -10.28
C ARG A 121 -4.62 -12.37 -9.23
N PHE A 122 -4.49 -11.04 -9.27
CA PHE A 122 -3.73 -10.27 -8.29
C PHE A 122 -4.54 -9.91 -7.04
N GLY A 123 -5.83 -10.25 -6.97
CA GLY A 123 -6.69 -9.85 -5.85
C GLY A 123 -7.00 -8.35 -5.79
N LEU A 124 -6.77 -7.62 -6.89
CA LEU A 124 -6.89 -6.16 -6.96
C LEU A 124 -8.23 -5.67 -7.52
N ARG A 125 -9.12 -6.57 -7.98
CA ARG A 125 -10.37 -6.18 -8.67
C ARG A 125 -11.29 -5.28 -7.84
N LYS A 126 -11.41 -5.53 -6.53
CA LYS A 126 -12.29 -4.78 -5.63
C LYS A 126 -11.78 -3.37 -5.37
N ILE A 127 -10.48 -3.24 -5.04
CA ILE A 127 -9.85 -1.93 -4.85
C ILE A 127 -9.78 -1.15 -6.16
N ALA A 128 -9.55 -1.81 -7.30
CA ALA A 128 -9.64 -1.17 -8.62
C ALA A 128 -11.02 -0.56 -8.83
N GLY A 129 -12.10 -1.31 -8.60
CA GLY A 129 -13.47 -0.80 -8.76
C GLY A 129 -13.77 0.38 -7.84
N ALA A 130 -13.32 0.29 -6.58
CA ALA A 130 -13.44 1.37 -5.61
C ALA A 130 -12.74 2.65 -6.08
N LEU A 131 -11.52 2.51 -6.59
CA LEU A 131 -10.70 3.60 -7.07
C LEU A 131 -11.24 4.21 -8.37
N MET A 132 -11.74 3.38 -9.30
CA MET A 132 -12.37 3.89 -10.54
C MET A 132 -13.61 4.73 -10.23
N TRP A 133 -14.43 4.31 -9.26
CA TRP A 133 -15.55 5.12 -8.80
C TRP A 133 -15.08 6.42 -8.18
N LEU A 134 -14.12 6.37 -7.24
CA LEU A 134 -13.62 7.56 -6.57
C LEU A 134 -13.04 8.58 -7.56
N LEU A 135 -12.20 8.12 -8.50
CA LEU A 135 -11.57 8.97 -9.50
C LEU A 135 -12.60 9.54 -10.49
N ARG A 136 -13.63 8.78 -10.86
CA ARG A 136 -14.73 9.30 -11.69
C ARG A 136 -15.46 10.44 -10.98
N GLU A 137 -15.93 10.18 -9.76
CA GLU A 137 -16.80 11.12 -9.04
C GLU A 137 -16.05 12.34 -8.50
N SER A 138 -14.79 12.17 -8.06
CA SER A 138 -14.03 13.25 -7.38
C SER A 138 -13.00 13.93 -8.26
N PHE A 139 -12.48 13.26 -9.30
CA PHE A 139 -11.42 13.78 -10.17
C PHE A 139 -11.87 13.92 -11.64
N GLY A 140 -13.10 13.54 -11.98
CA GLY A 140 -13.60 13.60 -13.36
C GLY A 140 -12.86 12.67 -14.32
N LEU A 141 -12.41 11.50 -13.84
CA LEU A 141 -11.72 10.53 -14.68
C LEU A 141 -12.62 10.03 -15.82
N ASP A 142 -12.11 10.14 -17.04
CA ASP A 142 -12.75 9.65 -18.26
C ASP A 142 -12.89 8.11 -18.27
N GLU A 143 -14.00 7.59 -18.77
CA GLU A 143 -14.29 6.15 -18.79
C GLU A 143 -13.27 5.35 -19.62
N SER A 144 -12.68 5.95 -20.67
CA SER A 144 -11.66 5.30 -21.52
C SER A 144 -10.35 5.00 -20.78
N LEU A 145 -10.14 5.65 -19.63
CA LEU A 145 -8.97 5.45 -18.77
C LEU A 145 -9.21 4.42 -17.66
N MET A 146 -10.45 3.92 -17.50
CA MET A 146 -10.78 3.04 -16.39
C MET A 146 -10.29 1.60 -16.60
N LEU A 147 -9.77 1.01 -15.53
CA LEU A 147 -9.35 -0.39 -15.51
C LEU A 147 -10.52 -1.37 -15.32
N CYS A 148 -11.63 -0.90 -14.77
CA CYS A 148 -12.80 -1.75 -14.59
C CYS A 148 -14.03 -0.92 -14.30
N LYS A 149 -15.21 -1.57 -14.34
CA LYS A 149 -16.46 -0.92 -13.94
C LYS A 149 -16.32 -0.34 -12.50
N PRO A 150 -16.64 0.95 -12.31
CA PRO A 150 -16.72 1.60 -11.00
C PRO A 150 -17.59 0.82 -10.01
N ASP A 151 -17.11 0.68 -8.78
CA ASP A 151 -17.84 0.09 -7.65
C ASP A 151 -18.13 1.18 -6.62
N GLU A 152 -19.36 1.69 -6.64
CA GLU A 152 -19.81 2.78 -5.80
C GLU A 152 -19.84 2.44 -4.31
N PHE A 153 -20.26 1.22 -3.96
CA PHE A 153 -20.30 0.78 -2.58
C PHE A 153 -18.90 0.81 -1.95
N ARG A 154 -17.93 0.23 -2.65
CA ARG A 154 -16.52 0.21 -2.21
C ARG A 154 -15.85 1.56 -2.36
N GLY A 155 -16.21 2.32 -3.39
CA GLY A 155 -15.67 3.67 -3.63
C GLY A 155 -16.04 4.64 -2.52
N ARG A 156 -17.31 4.61 -2.04
CA ARG A 156 -17.71 5.39 -0.86
C ARG A 156 -16.96 5.00 0.40
N TRP A 157 -16.66 3.72 0.58
CA TRP A 157 -15.81 3.24 1.68
C TRP A 157 -14.40 3.80 1.59
N LEU A 158 -13.77 3.72 0.43
CA LEU A 158 -12.43 4.27 0.19
C LEU A 158 -12.40 5.79 0.44
N LEU A 159 -13.36 6.53 -0.10
CA LEU A 159 -13.49 7.97 0.11
C LEU A 159 -13.63 8.32 1.59
N ARG A 160 -14.48 7.59 2.33
CA ARG A 160 -14.63 7.78 3.77
C ARG A 160 -13.32 7.58 4.51
N GLU A 161 -12.54 6.56 4.17
CA GLU A 161 -11.23 6.31 4.80
C GLU A 161 -10.21 7.38 4.48
N ILE A 162 -10.21 7.92 3.24
CA ILE A 162 -9.33 9.05 2.88
C ILE A 162 -9.71 10.30 3.67
N LEU A 163 -11.00 10.60 3.81
CA LEU A 163 -11.47 11.78 4.56
C LEU A 163 -11.30 11.63 6.08
N GLN A 164 -11.47 10.42 6.63
CA GLN A 164 -11.37 10.16 8.08
C GLN A 164 -9.94 9.88 8.53
N GLY A 165 -9.14 9.18 7.71
CA GLY A 165 -7.73 8.91 7.96
C GLY A 165 -6.83 10.09 7.59
N GLY A 166 -7.28 10.91 6.63
CA GLY A 166 -6.58 12.08 6.12
C GLY A 166 -6.69 13.27 7.07
N ASN A 167 -5.97 13.23 8.17
CA ASN A 167 -5.72 14.41 8.98
C ASN A 167 -4.69 15.36 8.30
N PHE A 168 -4.62 15.36 6.96
CA PHE A 168 -3.71 16.15 6.10
C PHE A 168 -2.30 16.33 6.67
N GLY A 169 -1.67 15.24 7.15
CA GLY A 169 -0.31 15.28 7.71
C GLY A 169 -0.19 15.60 9.21
N ARG A 170 -1.29 15.83 9.95
CA ARG A 170 -1.28 15.94 11.41
C ARG A 170 -1.54 14.58 12.05
N HIS A 171 -0.66 14.11 12.94
CA HIS A 171 -1.05 13.03 13.84
C HIS A 171 -2.16 13.56 14.76
N VAL A 172 -3.32 12.89 14.83
CA VAL A 172 -4.26 13.16 15.92
C VAL A 172 -3.51 12.85 17.21
N GLY A 173 -3.24 13.87 18.00
CA GLY A 173 -2.60 13.73 19.31
C GLY A 173 -3.38 12.72 20.11
N GLY A 174 -2.79 11.54 20.31
CA GLY A 174 -3.42 10.47 21.06
C GLY A 174 -3.59 10.92 22.51
N GLY A 175 -4.80 11.37 22.87
CA GLY A 175 -5.19 11.50 24.26
C GLY A 175 -4.89 10.21 25.00
N ARG A 176 -4.68 10.30 26.33
CA ARG A 176 -4.36 9.18 27.23
C ARG A 176 -5.50 8.16 27.36
N LEU A 177 -6.07 7.66 26.26
CA LEU A 177 -6.92 6.48 26.32
C LEU A 177 -6.07 5.30 26.82
N LYS A 178 -6.64 4.56 27.77
CA LYS A 178 -6.11 3.27 28.20
C LYS A 178 -5.81 2.44 26.95
N TRP A 179 -4.55 2.04 26.80
CA TRP A 179 -3.98 1.31 25.66
C TRP A 179 -4.86 0.17 25.13
N LEU A 180 -5.61 -0.52 26.01
CA LEU A 180 -6.56 -1.56 25.64
C LEU A 180 -7.75 -1.04 24.82
N TYR A 181 -8.33 0.11 25.17
CA TYR A 181 -9.43 0.72 24.43
C TYR A 181 -8.99 1.20 23.04
N TRP A 182 -7.79 1.77 22.97
CA TRP A 182 -7.17 2.13 21.68
C TRP A 182 -6.96 0.89 20.80
N TRP A 183 -6.44 -0.20 21.38
CA TRP A 183 -6.23 -1.45 20.67
C TRP A 183 -7.56 -2.03 20.19
N LEU A 184 -8.56 -2.16 21.06
CA LEU A 184 -9.91 -2.61 20.70
C LEU A 184 -10.52 -1.75 19.58
N GLY A 185 -10.31 -0.43 19.62
CA GLY A 185 -10.72 0.49 18.56
C GLY A 185 -10.06 0.16 17.21
N LYS A 186 -8.74 -0.05 17.18
CA LYS A 186 -8.02 -0.49 15.98
C LYS A 186 -8.52 -1.83 15.47
N ARG A 187 -8.74 -2.81 16.36
CA ARG A 187 -9.26 -4.14 16.01
C ARG A 187 -10.67 -4.08 15.42
N LYS A 188 -11.56 -3.29 16.03
CA LYS A 188 -12.91 -3.05 15.52
C LYS A 188 -12.88 -2.39 14.13
N LYS A 189 -11.99 -1.42 13.92
CA LYS A 189 -11.80 -0.78 12.62
C LYS A 189 -11.28 -1.79 11.58
N SER A 190 -10.22 -2.52 11.89
CA SER A 190 -9.65 -3.57 11.03
C SER A 190 -10.70 -4.59 10.60
N LEU A 191 -11.45 -5.12 11.57
CA LEU A 191 -12.51 -6.07 11.27
C LEU A 191 -13.56 -5.47 10.35
N SER A 192 -13.93 -4.18 10.49
CA SER A 192 -14.97 -3.54 9.68
C SER A 192 -14.73 -3.65 8.16
N TYR A 193 -13.47 -3.73 7.70
CA TYR A 193 -13.11 -3.93 6.28
C TYR A 193 -13.61 -5.25 5.69
N TRP A 194 -14.14 -6.17 6.50
CA TRP A 194 -14.80 -7.40 6.06
C TRP A 194 -15.88 -7.15 5.00
N ARG A 195 -16.60 -6.03 5.10
CA ARG A 195 -17.62 -5.63 4.10
C ARG A 195 -17.03 -5.21 2.77
N PHE A 196 -15.81 -4.69 2.78
CA PHE A 196 -15.08 -4.31 1.58
C PHE A 196 -14.49 -5.55 0.89
N ASP A 197 -13.66 -6.30 1.62
CA ASP A 197 -13.07 -7.56 1.17
C ASP A 197 -12.84 -8.53 2.34
N LEU A 198 -13.72 -9.54 2.44
CA LEU A 198 -13.61 -10.63 3.40
C LEU A 198 -12.26 -11.34 3.39
N ALA A 199 -11.76 -11.72 2.21
CA ALA A 199 -10.57 -12.57 2.10
C ALA A 199 -9.33 -11.78 2.51
N GLU A 200 -9.21 -10.55 2.02
CA GLU A 200 -8.08 -9.69 2.34
C GLU A 200 -8.08 -9.30 3.83
N THR A 201 -9.25 -8.98 4.39
CA THR A 201 -9.39 -8.68 5.82
C THR A 201 -9.00 -9.89 6.66
N PHE A 202 -9.47 -11.09 6.31
CA PHE A 202 -9.09 -12.31 7.02
C PHE A 202 -7.58 -12.51 7.07
N TRP A 203 -6.90 -12.40 5.92
CA TRP A 203 -5.45 -12.55 5.87
C TRP A 203 -4.70 -11.43 6.60
N ALA A 204 -5.24 -10.21 6.60
CA ALA A 204 -4.70 -9.12 7.40
C ALA A 204 -4.77 -9.41 8.90
N GLU A 205 -5.81 -10.10 9.36
CA GLU A 205 -5.90 -10.55 10.74
C GLU A 205 -4.93 -11.68 11.08
N VAL A 206 -4.76 -12.63 10.17
CA VAL A 206 -3.75 -13.69 10.33
C VAL A 206 -2.34 -13.08 10.42
N ASP A 207 -2.00 -12.15 9.53
CA ASP A 207 -0.72 -11.44 9.54
C ASP A 207 -0.52 -10.68 10.86
N TYR A 208 -1.54 -9.94 11.31
CA TYR A 208 -1.50 -9.25 12.60
C TYR A 208 -1.20 -10.20 13.77
N TRP A 209 -1.92 -11.31 13.88
CA TRP A 209 -1.75 -12.26 14.98
C TRP A 209 -0.40 -12.98 14.93
N LYS A 210 0.08 -13.31 13.73
CA LYS A 210 1.42 -13.85 13.54
C LYS A 210 2.49 -12.89 14.08
N VAL A 211 2.49 -11.64 13.60
CA VAL A 211 3.41 -10.59 14.04
C VAL A 211 3.27 -10.33 15.55
N PHE A 212 2.05 -10.40 16.07
CA PHE A 212 1.78 -10.25 17.50
C PHE A 212 2.47 -11.33 18.34
N VAL A 213 2.30 -12.61 17.96
CA VAL A 213 2.90 -13.77 18.65
C VAL A 213 4.42 -13.75 18.53
N GLU A 214 4.97 -13.52 17.33
CA GLU A 214 6.41 -13.46 17.08
C GLU A 214 7.09 -12.39 17.96
N ASN A 215 6.45 -11.23 18.12
CA ASN A 215 6.97 -10.14 18.95
C ASN A 215 6.66 -10.28 20.45
N THR A 216 5.89 -11.28 20.87
CA THR A 216 5.49 -11.44 22.29
C THR A 216 6.69 -11.67 23.20
N SER A 217 7.65 -12.51 22.79
CA SER A 217 8.90 -12.75 23.54
C SER A 217 9.69 -11.45 23.76
N THR A 218 9.77 -10.61 22.74
CA THR A 218 10.51 -9.34 22.78
C THR A 218 9.77 -8.29 23.61
N ARG A 219 8.43 -8.27 23.57
CA ARG A 219 7.58 -7.42 24.44
C ARG A 219 7.78 -7.75 25.93
N ILE A 220 7.84 -9.05 26.25
CA ILE A 220 8.12 -9.54 27.62
C ILE A 220 9.53 -9.10 28.05
N ARG A 221 10.55 -9.33 27.20
CA ARG A 221 11.94 -8.96 27.47
C ARG A 221 12.11 -7.46 27.73
N LEU A 222 11.43 -6.61 26.95
CA LEU A 222 11.51 -5.15 27.09
C LEU A 222 10.63 -4.59 28.22
N ARG A 223 9.92 -5.43 28.99
CA ARG A 223 8.90 -5.03 29.98
C ARG A 223 7.84 -4.07 29.42
N LYS A 224 7.72 -4.02 28.08
CA LYS A 224 6.73 -3.24 27.34
C LYS A 224 5.59 -4.19 26.99
N ILE A 225 4.75 -4.55 27.98
CA ILE A 225 3.48 -5.29 27.79
C ILE A 225 2.42 -4.41 27.07
N SER A 226 2.86 -3.34 26.39
CA SER A 226 2.00 -2.46 25.62
C SER A 226 1.62 -3.17 24.31
N LEU A 227 0.30 -3.32 24.07
CA LEU A 227 -0.30 -3.71 22.78
C LEU A 227 -0.10 -2.66 21.67
N ARG A 228 0.59 -1.54 21.94
CA ARG A 228 1.00 -0.61 20.87
C ARG A 228 2.01 -1.28 19.95
N ASP A 229 2.01 -0.87 18.70
CA ASP A 229 3.01 -1.28 17.71
C ASP A 229 4.40 -1.01 18.31
N VAL A 230 5.17 -2.07 18.57
CA VAL A 230 6.57 -1.93 18.98
C VAL A 230 7.28 -1.53 17.71
N LYS A 231 7.45 -0.22 17.53
CA LYS A 231 8.31 0.34 16.50
C LYS A 231 9.74 -0.01 16.91
N PHE A 232 10.37 -0.89 16.15
CA PHE A 232 11.82 -1.05 16.14
C PHE A 232 12.38 0.01 15.21
#